data_AF-A0A3D5I3M1-F1
#
_entry.id   AF-A0A3D5I3M1-F1
#
_cell.length_a   1.000
_cell.length_b   1.000
_cell.length_c   1.000
_cell.angle_alpha   90.00
_cell.angle_beta   90.00
_cell.angle_gamma   90.00
#
_symmetry.space_group_name_H-M   'P 1'
#
loop_
_entity.id
_entity.type
_entity.pdbx_description
1 polymer ?
#
loop_
_entity_poly.entity_id
_entity_poly.type
_entity_poly.pdbx_seq_one_letter_code
_entity_poly.pdbx_strand_id
1 'polypeptide(L)' 'AFYLLSAVGICASSSEARRQIKGGAARLEGEKLTDPNQEFASAAELEGKVLQLGKKTFRRLTA' A
#
# COMPACT_ATOMS: atom_id res chain seq x y z
N ALA A 1 -3.99 0.99 -6.30
CA ALA A 1 -3.21 0.64 -5.09
C ALA A 1 -3.58 1.56 -3.93
N PHE A 2 -3.94 2.83 -4.19
CA PHE A 2 -4.28 3.78 -3.13
C PHE A 2 -5.43 3.27 -2.22
N TYR A 3 -6.44 2.61 -2.80
CA TYR A 3 -7.58 2.09 -2.03
C TYR A 3 -7.12 1.11 -0.96
N LEU A 4 -6.10 0.31 -1.26
CA LEU A 4 -5.52 -0.62 -0.30
C LEU A 4 -4.88 0.10 0.89
N LEU A 5 -4.02 1.08 0.63
CA LEU A 5 -3.35 1.85 1.69
C LEU A 5 -4.37 2.58 2.58
N SER A 6 -5.46 3.05 1.98
CA SER A 6 -6.58 3.65 2.70
C SER A 6 -7.36 2.62 3.52
N ALA A 7 -7.69 1.46 2.93
CA ALA A 7 -8.43 0.38 3.58
C ALA A 7 -7.66 -0.26 4.75
N VAL A 8 -6.34 -0.34 4.64
CA VAL A 8 -5.44 -0.89 5.67
C VAL A 8 -5.19 0.12 6.80
N GLY A 9 -5.76 1.33 6.71
CA GLY A 9 -5.64 2.37 7.73
C GLY A 9 -4.23 2.94 7.86
N ILE A 10 -3.37 2.75 6.86
CA ILE A 10 -2.03 3.33 6.82
C ILE A 10 -2.09 4.81 6.42
N CYS A 11 -3.03 5.15 5.54
CA CYS A 11 -3.25 6.51 5.09
C CYS A 11 -4.60 7.00 5.57
N ALA A 12 -4.62 8.22 6.14
CA ALA A 12 -5.84 8.86 6.63
C ALA A 12 -6.83 9.21 5.49
N SER A 13 -6.35 9.26 4.25
CA SER A 13 -7.18 9.58 3.08
C SER A 13 -6.61 8.95 1.81
N SER A 14 -7.53 8.70 0.88
CA SER A 14 -7.28 8.33 -0.51
C SER A 14 -6.16 9.13 -1.18
N SER A 15 -6.15 10.45 -0.96
CA SER A 15 -5.20 11.38 -1.58
C SER A 15 -3.78 11.23 -1.00
N GLU A 16 -3.68 11.00 0.30
CA GLU A 16 -2.41 10.74 1.00
C GLU A 16 -1.79 9.42 0.53
N ALA A 17 -2.62 8.38 0.37
CA ALA A 17 -2.19 7.11 -0.19
C ALA A 17 -1.59 7.27 -1.59
N ARG A 18 -2.26 8.02 -2.48
CA ARG A 18 -1.72 8.30 -3.83
C ARG A 18 -0.40 9.04 -3.78
N ARG A 19 -0.26 9.99 -2.85
CA ARG A 19 0.95 10.82 -2.70
C ARG A 19 2.14 9.99 -2.20
N GLN A 20 1.91 9.10 -1.24
CA GLN A 20 2.93 8.17 -0.73
C GLN A 20 3.38 7.17 -1.81
N ILE A 21 2.45 6.67 -2.63
CA ILE A 21 2.76 5.79 -3.76
C ILE A 21 3.56 6.55 -4.84
N LYS A 22 3.08 7.73 -5.27
CA LYS A 22 3.80 8.58 -6.24
C LYS A 22 5.19 9.00 -5.74
N GLY A 23 5.33 9.21 -4.42
CA GLY A 23 6.60 9.54 -3.78
C GLY A 23 7.55 8.34 -3.61
N GLY A 24 7.15 7.13 -3.99
CA GLY A 24 7.94 5.91 -3.81
C GLY A 24 8.15 5.52 -2.34
N ALA A 25 7.30 6.05 -1.45
CA ALA A 25 7.32 5.73 -0.03
C ALA A 25 6.56 4.41 0.26
N ALA A 26 5.60 4.03 -0.59
CA ALA A 26 4.89 2.77 -0.48
C ALA A 26 5.67 1.62 -1.12
N ARG A 27 5.88 0.54 -0.36
CA ARG A 27 6.48 -0.71 -0.83
C ARG A 27 5.60 -1.87 -0.39
N LEU A 28 5.52 -2.91 -1.21
CA LEU A 28 4.79 -4.13 -0.94
C LEU A 28 5.79 -5.29 -1.10
N GLU A 29 6.04 -6.07 -0.05
CA GLU A 29 7.00 -7.20 -0.10
C GLU A 29 8.40 -6.80 -0.60
N GLY A 30 8.82 -5.55 -0.35
CA GLY A 30 10.09 -5.01 -0.85
C GLY A 30 10.03 -4.42 -2.26
N GLU A 31 8.95 -4.62 -3.00
CA GLU A 31 8.70 -4.00 -4.30
C GLU A 31 8.13 -2.59 -4.14
N LYS A 32 8.66 -1.59 -4.85
CA LYS A 32 8.15 -0.22 -4.78
C LYS A 32 6.84 -0.11 -5.54
N LEU A 33 5.81 0.39 -4.88
CA LEU A 33 4.58 0.81 -5.55
C LEU A 33 4.83 2.19 -6.13
N THR A 34 4.91 2.28 -7.45
CA THR A 34 5.01 3.54 -8.19
C THR A 34 3.65 3.99 -8.72
N ASP A 35 2.75 3.06 -8.98
CA ASP A 35 1.46 3.32 -9.58
C ASP A 35 0.31 3.42 -8.56
N PRO A 36 -0.22 4.64 -8.30
CA PRO A 36 -1.33 4.81 -7.36
C PRO A 36 -2.61 4.12 -7.83
N ASN A 37 -2.78 3.98 -9.16
CA ASN A 37 -3.91 3.33 -9.80
C ASN A 37 -3.72 1.83 -10.00
N GLN A 38 -2.62 1.22 -9.51
CA GLN A 38 -2.40 -0.21 -9.65
C GLN A 38 -3.48 -1.04 -8.94
N GLU A 39 -4.45 -1.55 -9.66
CA GLU A 39 -5.50 -2.39 -9.10
C GLU A 39 -4.93 -3.76 -8.77
N PHE A 40 -5.19 -4.21 -7.54
CA PHE A 40 -4.89 -5.59 -7.16
C PHE A 40 -6.17 -6.38 -7.40
N ALA A 41 -6.09 -7.42 -8.23
CA ALA A 41 -7.26 -8.16 -8.66
C ALA A 41 -7.90 -8.94 -7.50
N SER A 42 -7.13 -9.29 -6.47
CA SER A 42 -7.65 -10.03 -5.30
C SER A 42 -6.92 -9.71 -4.01
N ALA A 43 -7.68 -9.61 -2.91
CA ALA A 43 -7.13 -9.51 -1.56
C ALA A 43 -6.28 -10.75 -1.19
N ALA A 44 -6.60 -11.91 -1.77
CA ALA A 44 -5.82 -13.14 -1.63
C ALA A 44 -4.38 -13.01 -2.18
N GLU A 45 -4.16 -12.22 -3.24
CA GLU A 45 -2.79 -11.96 -3.74
C GLU A 45 -2.00 -11.04 -2.81
N LEU A 46 -2.69 -10.36 -1.92
CA LEU A 46 -2.13 -9.45 -0.94
C LEU A 46 -2.05 -10.07 0.45
N GLU A 47 -2.74 -11.19 0.66
CA GLU A 47 -2.82 -11.89 1.93
C GLU A 47 -1.44 -12.43 2.31
N GLY A 48 -0.99 -12.09 3.52
CA GLY A 48 0.36 -12.41 4.00
C GLY A 48 1.45 -11.43 3.56
N LYS A 49 1.19 -10.55 2.58
CA LYS A 49 2.18 -9.56 2.12
C LYS A 49 2.39 -8.45 3.15
N VAL A 50 3.63 -7.99 3.27
CA VAL A 50 3.96 -6.85 4.13
C VAL A 50 4.03 -5.56 3.32
N LEU A 51 3.12 -4.65 3.61
CA LEU A 51 3.11 -3.29 3.08
C LEU A 51 3.93 -2.38 3.99
N GLN A 52 4.99 -1.81 3.44
CA GLN A 52 5.85 -0.85 4.09
C GLN A 52 5.54 0.56 3.56
N LEU A 53 5.33 1.50 4.47
CA LEU A 53 5.18 2.91 4.15
C LEU A 53 6.33 3.72 4.80
N GLY A 54 7.20 4.26 3.97
CA GLY A 54 8.41 4.95 4.41
C GLY A 54 9.36 4.03 5.18
N LYS A 55 10.00 4.55 6.23
CA LYS A 55 10.98 3.80 7.03
C LYS A 55 10.45 3.23 8.34
N LYS A 56 9.28 3.70 8.80
CA LYS A 56 8.79 3.45 10.18
C LYS A 56 7.47 2.70 10.24
N THR A 57 6.72 2.64 9.13
CA THR A 57 5.39 2.05 9.12
C THR A 57 5.41 0.77 8.33
N PHE A 58 5.08 -0.33 8.99
CA PHE A 58 4.95 -1.65 8.38
C PHE A 58 3.58 -2.20 8.78
N ARG A 59 2.85 -2.72 7.79
CA ARG A 59 1.58 -3.41 8.02
C ARG A 59 1.58 -4.68 7.20
N ARG A 60 1.28 -5.78 7.88
CA ARG A 60 0.96 -7.03 7.21
C ARG A 60 -0.49 -6.99 6.79
N LEU A 61 -0.74 -7.36 5.55
CA LEU A 61 -2.08 -7.54 5.00
C LEU A 61 -2.56 -8.94 5.38
N THR A 62 -3.74 -9.02 5.96
CA THR A 62 -4.41 -10.26 6.34
C THR A 62 -5.87 -10.12 5.92
N ALA A 63 -6.48 -11.18 5.40
CA ALA A 63 -7.90 -11.18 5.07
C ALA A 63 -8.78 -11.11 6.34
#